data_AF-A0A4R0N9D0-F1
#
_entry.id   AF-A0A4R0N9D0-F1
#
_cell.length_a   1.000
_cell.length_b   1.000
_cell.length_c   1.000
_cell.angle_alpha   90.00
_cell.angle_beta   90.00
_cell.angle_gamma   90.00
#
_symmetry.space_group_name_H-M   'P 1'
#
loop_
_entity.id
_entity.type
_entity.pdbx_description
1 polymer ?
#
loop_
_entity_poly.entity_id
_entity_poly.type
_entity_poly.pdbx_seq_one_letter_code
_entity_poly.pdbx_strand_id
1 'polypeptide(L)'
;MIIRILGAIIYSLWPILTGNELNQLLPKRVEVNFNFFLINIFICLGTFISILILSSGEGMTFSGIYAIPMFYVFFAILYCLAFPVKLLKCIETGKEVSLGQYIGDFFLVLFLPVGIWFLQPRVNKVVENVRLARLEAQDKII
;
A
#
# COMPACT_ATOMS: atom_id res chain seq x y z
N MET A 1 -17.62 15.00 11.21
CA MET A 1 -17.29 14.94 9.77
C MET A 1 -15.79 15.13 9.52
N ILE A 2 -15.19 16.26 9.90
CA ILE A 2 -13.77 16.59 9.64
C ILE A 2 -12.78 15.54 10.18
N ILE A 3 -12.93 15.11 11.45
CA ILE A 3 -12.03 14.10 12.06
C ILE A 3 -12.01 12.78 11.27
N ARG A 4 -13.16 12.36 10.72
CA ARG A 4 -13.28 11.09 9.97
C ARG A 4 -12.57 11.19 8.61
N ILE A 5 -12.67 12.35 7.97
CA ILE A 5 -11.96 12.65 6.71
C ILE A 5 -10.45 12.68 6.96
N LEU A 6 -10.00 13.39 7.99
CA LEU A 6 -8.58 13.46 8.35
C LEU A 6 -8.01 12.09 8.68
N GLY A 7 -8.73 11.27 9.46
CA GLY A 7 -8.30 9.91 9.78
C GLY A 7 -8.15 9.03 8.55
N ALA A 8 -9.09 9.08 7.60
CA ALA A 8 -9.01 8.32 6.36
C ALA A 8 -7.85 8.77 5.46
N ILE A 9 -7.64 10.09 5.35
CA ILE A 9 -6.50 10.64 4.60
C ILE A 9 -5.18 10.16 5.21
N ILE A 10 -5.02 10.30 6.53
CA ILE A 10 -3.82 9.86 7.24
C ILE A 10 -3.57 8.36 7.04
N TYR A 11 -4.62 7.54 7.12
CA TYR A 11 -4.52 6.11 6.90
C TYR A 11 -4.09 5.75 5.46
N SER A 12 -4.62 6.47 4.47
CA SER A 12 -4.26 6.26 3.06
C SER A 12 -2.88 6.82 2.68
N LEU A 13 -2.33 7.79 3.41
CA LEU A 13 -1.03 8.37 3.10
C LEU A 13 0.10 7.36 3.19
N TRP A 14 0.10 6.51 4.23
CA TRP A 14 1.18 5.53 4.43
C TRP A 14 1.35 4.57 3.24
N PRO A 15 0.31 3.83 2.78
CA PRO A 15 0.47 2.92 1.64
C PRO A 15 0.81 3.65 0.34
N ILE A 16 0.33 4.90 0.13
CA ILE A 16 0.66 5.69 -1.06
C ILE A 16 2.14 6.05 -1.07
N LEU A 17 2.65 6.61 0.03
CA LEU A 17 4.03 7.07 0.13
C LEU A 17 5.01 5.88 0.04
N THR A 18 4.81 4.87 0.88
CA THR A 18 5.66 3.68 0.91
C THR A 18 5.54 2.87 -0.37
N GLY A 19 4.34 2.77 -0.95
CA GLY A 19 4.13 2.10 -2.23
C GLY A 19 4.87 2.79 -3.37
N ASN A 20 4.82 4.12 -3.45
CA ASN A 20 5.55 4.89 -4.48
C ASN A 20 7.06 4.80 -4.31
N GLU A 21 7.56 4.96 -3.07
CA GLU A 21 8.98 4.88 -2.77
C GLU A 21 9.56 3.51 -3.14
N LEU A 22 8.93 2.42 -2.68
CA LEU A 22 9.38 1.08 -2.97
C LEU A 22 9.24 0.72 -4.45
N ASN A 23 8.22 1.25 -5.15
CA ASN A 23 8.05 1.00 -6.59
C ASN A 23 9.23 1.54 -7.41
N GLN A 24 9.82 2.67 -7.00
CA GLN A 24 11.02 3.24 -7.65
C GLN A 24 12.31 2.45 -7.36
N LEU A 25 12.29 1.60 -6.33
CA LEU A 25 13.42 0.79 -5.89
C LEU A 25 13.33 -0.66 -6.40
N LEU A 26 12.27 -0.99 -7.15
CA LEU A 26 12.08 -2.35 -7.65
C LEU A 26 13.24 -2.80 -8.56
N PRO A 27 13.69 -4.06 -8.43
CA PRO A 27 14.60 -4.65 -9.39
C PRO A 27 13.97 -4.65 -10.79
N LYS A 28 14.77 -4.32 -11.83
CA LYS A 28 14.31 -4.27 -13.24
C LYS A 28 13.64 -5.55 -13.77
N ARG A 29 13.82 -6.68 -13.08
CA ARG A 29 13.26 -7.99 -13.43
C ARG A 29 11.85 -8.24 -12.84
N VAL A 30 11.38 -7.36 -11.97
CA VAL A 30 10.06 -7.47 -11.34
C VAL A 30 9.19 -6.34 -11.85
N GLU A 31 8.16 -6.69 -12.61
CA GLU A 31 7.16 -5.74 -13.09
C GLU A 31 5.94 -5.78 -12.19
N VAL A 32 5.49 -4.61 -11.73
CA VAL A 32 4.26 -4.47 -10.95
C VAL A 32 3.38 -3.41 -11.59
N ASN A 33 2.07 -3.60 -11.51
CA ASN A 33 1.12 -2.66 -12.07
C ASN A 33 0.79 -1.55 -11.04
N PHE A 34 1.64 -0.53 -10.98
CA PHE A 34 1.42 0.61 -10.08
C PHE A 34 0.14 1.39 -10.40
N ASN A 35 -0.27 1.45 -11.68
CA ASN A 35 -1.51 2.10 -12.08
C ASN A 35 -2.73 1.39 -11.47
N PHE A 36 -2.73 0.06 -11.42
CA PHE A 36 -3.77 -0.71 -10.76
C PHE A 36 -3.86 -0.38 -9.26
N PHE A 37 -2.72 -0.22 -8.58
CA PHE A 37 -2.68 0.25 -7.19
C PHE A 37 -3.30 1.65 -7.03
N LEU A 38 -2.91 2.62 -7.87
CA LEU A 38 -3.48 3.97 -7.83
C LEU A 38 -5.00 3.97 -8.07
N ILE A 39 -5.48 3.21 -9.05
CA ILE A 39 -6.92 3.08 -9.33
C ILE A 39 -7.66 2.56 -8.09
N ASN A 40 -7.15 1.53 -7.42
CA ASN A 40 -7.76 0.99 -6.20
C ASN A 40 -7.75 2.02 -5.05
N ILE A 41 -6.70 2.83 -4.90
CA ILE A 41 -6.66 3.94 -3.94
C ILE A 41 -7.77 4.96 -4.23
N PHE A 42 -7.94 5.37 -5.49
CA PHE A 42 -9.00 6.31 -5.87
C PHE A 42 -10.39 5.73 -5.63
N ILE A 43 -10.60 4.44 -5.88
CA ILE A 43 -11.86 3.75 -5.59
C ILE A 43 -12.13 3.76 -4.07
N CYS A 44 -11.14 3.41 -3.25
CA CYS A 44 -11.29 3.42 -1.80
C CYS A 44 -11.65 4.81 -1.25
N LEU A 45 -10.92 5.85 -1.68
CA LEU A 45 -11.17 7.22 -1.25
C LEU A 45 -12.51 7.74 -1.77
N GLY A 46 -12.83 7.48 -3.04
CA GLY A 46 -14.09 7.87 -3.66
C GLY A 46 -15.29 7.27 -2.94
N THR A 47 -15.28 5.95 -2.71
CA THR A 47 -16.35 5.26 -1.97
C THR A 47 -16.48 5.79 -0.54
N PHE A 48 -15.36 6.03 0.16
CA PHE A 48 -15.39 6.58 1.51
C PHE A 48 -16.01 7.98 1.55
N ILE A 49 -15.61 8.86 0.63
CA ILE A 49 -16.18 10.22 0.50
C ILE A 49 -17.68 10.15 0.16
N SER A 50 -18.07 9.27 -0.78
CA SER A 50 -19.48 9.07 -1.13
C SER A 50 -20.32 8.64 0.07
N ILE A 51 -19.83 7.69 0.88
CA ILE A 51 -20.53 7.26 2.11
C ILE A 51 -20.66 8.43 3.08
N LEU A 52 -19.60 9.22 3.28
CA LEU A 52 -19.65 10.36 4.21
C LEU A 52 -20.67 11.42 3.79
N ILE A 53 -20.78 11.73 2.50
CA ILE A 53 -21.72 12.73 1.98
C ILE A 53 -23.15 12.20 1.99
N LEU A 54 -23.37 10.99 1.47
CA LEU A 54 -24.72 10.44 1.25
C LEU A 54 -25.37 9.91 2.53
N SER A 55 -24.58 9.34 3.46
CA SER A 55 -25.10 8.76 4.71
C SER A 55 -24.88 9.64 5.93
N SER A 56 -24.38 10.87 5.75
CA SER A 56 -23.86 11.71 6.85
C SER A 56 -22.80 11.02 7.74
N GLY A 57 -22.20 9.92 7.23
CA GLY A 57 -21.25 9.09 7.94
C GLY A 57 -21.85 8.00 8.84
N GLU A 58 -23.17 7.81 8.84
CA GLU A 58 -23.82 6.70 9.58
C GLU A 58 -23.52 5.32 8.95
N GLY A 59 -23.01 5.32 7.70
CA GLY A 59 -22.77 4.10 6.93
C GLY A 59 -23.95 3.77 6.02
N MET A 60 -23.72 2.86 5.08
CA MET A 60 -24.75 2.39 4.16
C MET A 60 -24.83 0.88 4.21
N THR A 61 -26.04 0.34 4.35
CA THR A 61 -26.30 -1.09 4.25
C THR A 61 -26.62 -1.44 2.81
N PHE A 62 -25.87 -2.38 2.26
CA PHE A 62 -26.11 -2.92 0.92
C PHE A 62 -26.57 -4.37 1.04
N SER A 63 -27.65 -4.73 0.36
CA SER A 63 -28.21 -6.09 0.37
C SER A 63 -28.33 -6.65 -1.05
N GLY A 64 -28.29 -7.99 -1.15
CA GLY A 64 -28.39 -8.70 -2.42
C GLY A 64 -27.27 -8.34 -3.42
N ILE A 65 -27.63 -8.18 -4.69
CA ILE A 65 -26.70 -7.89 -5.79
C ILE A 65 -25.96 -6.55 -5.63
N TYR A 66 -26.56 -5.61 -4.89
CA TYR A 66 -25.94 -4.31 -4.61
C TYR A 66 -24.76 -4.39 -3.62
N ALA A 67 -24.54 -5.55 -2.99
CA ALA A 67 -23.35 -5.79 -2.17
C ALA A 67 -22.09 -6.08 -3.00
N ILE A 68 -22.22 -6.45 -4.28
CA ILE A 68 -21.08 -6.81 -5.14
C ILE A 68 -20.05 -5.68 -5.25
N PRO A 69 -20.43 -4.41 -5.53
CA PRO A 69 -19.49 -3.29 -5.53
C PRO A 69 -18.77 -3.12 -4.18
N MET A 70 -19.44 -3.40 -3.07
CA MET A 70 -18.83 -3.30 -1.74
C MET A 70 -17.82 -4.40 -1.47
N PHE A 71 -18.03 -5.62 -1.99
CA PHE A 71 -17.01 -6.67 -1.95
C PHE A 71 -15.77 -6.28 -2.75
N TYR A 72 -15.95 -5.61 -3.89
CA TYR A 72 -14.81 -5.07 -4.64
C TYR A 72 -14.07 -3.98 -3.86
N VAL A 73 -14.78 -3.06 -3.22
CA VAL A 73 -14.15 -2.02 -2.37
C VAL A 73 -13.38 -2.68 -1.21
N PHE A 74 -13.95 -3.71 -0.59
CA PHE A 74 -13.25 -4.48 0.44
C PHE A 74 -11.96 -5.12 -0.10
N PHE A 75 -12.02 -5.74 -1.27
CA PHE A 75 -10.83 -6.23 -1.97
C PHE A 75 -9.82 -5.12 -2.25
N ALA A 76 -10.27 -3.96 -2.75
CA ALA A 76 -9.41 -2.82 -3.06
C ALA A 76 -8.67 -2.32 -1.82
N ILE A 77 -9.32 -2.26 -0.66
CA ILE A 77 -8.69 -1.90 0.61
C ILE A 77 -7.59 -2.90 0.95
N LEU A 78 -7.90 -4.21 0.93
CA LEU A 78 -6.90 -5.25 1.25
C LEU A 78 -5.73 -5.22 0.26
N TYR A 79 -6.00 -5.01 -1.03
CA TYR A 79 -4.99 -4.89 -2.06
C TYR A 79 -4.06 -3.70 -1.79
N CYS A 80 -4.62 -2.53 -1.49
CA CYS A 80 -3.84 -1.32 -1.20
C CYS A 80 -2.94 -1.47 0.02
N LEU A 81 -3.38 -2.22 1.04
CA LEU A 81 -2.56 -2.53 2.23
C LEU A 81 -1.47 -3.57 1.93
N ALA A 82 -1.79 -4.57 1.11
CA ALA A 82 -0.85 -5.61 0.69
C ALA A 82 0.23 -5.09 -0.27
N PHE A 83 -0.06 -4.07 -1.06
CA PHE A 83 0.80 -3.64 -2.15
C PHE A 83 2.20 -3.18 -1.68
N PRO A 84 2.36 -2.25 -0.72
CA PRO A 84 3.68 -1.83 -0.23
C PRO A 84 4.48 -3.00 0.36
N VAL A 85 3.80 -3.93 1.02
CA VAL A 85 4.41 -5.12 1.61
C VAL A 85 4.93 -6.08 0.53
N LYS A 86 4.12 -6.31 -0.52
CA LYS A 86 4.55 -7.10 -1.68
C LYS A 86 5.82 -6.48 -2.29
N LEU A 87 5.83 -5.15 -2.49
CA LEU A 87 6.99 -4.45 -3.04
C LEU A 87 8.23 -4.61 -2.16
N LEU A 88 8.10 -4.39 -0.86
CA LEU A 88 9.20 -4.56 0.09
C LEU A 88 9.79 -5.97 -0.03
N LYS A 89 8.93 -6.99 -0.06
CA LYS A 89 9.37 -8.38 -0.16
C LYS A 89 9.98 -8.72 -1.52
N CYS A 90 9.48 -8.14 -2.60
CA CYS A 90 10.08 -8.24 -3.93
C CYS A 90 11.49 -7.65 -3.95
N ILE A 91 11.74 -6.55 -3.25
CA ILE A 91 13.07 -5.95 -3.20
C ILE A 91 14.01 -6.77 -2.31
N GLU A 92 13.56 -7.20 -1.13
CA GLU A 92 14.35 -8.03 -0.21
C GLU A 92 14.78 -9.38 -0.83
N THR A 93 13.89 -10.02 -1.58
CA THR A 93 14.18 -11.29 -2.27
C THR A 93 14.75 -11.09 -3.66
N GLY A 94 14.64 -9.87 -4.18
CA GLY A 94 14.97 -9.50 -5.54
C GLY A 94 14.05 -10.11 -6.60
N LYS A 95 13.04 -10.92 -6.30
CA LYS A 95 12.19 -11.56 -7.32
C LYS A 95 10.73 -11.32 -7.03
N GLU A 96 9.86 -11.59 -8.00
CA GLU A 96 8.43 -11.53 -7.72
C GLU A 96 8.06 -12.58 -6.67
N VAL A 97 7.28 -12.15 -5.67
CA VAL A 97 6.84 -12.99 -4.57
C VAL A 97 5.34 -13.31 -4.65
N SER A 98 4.99 -14.52 -4.22
CA SER A 98 3.60 -14.95 -4.09
C SER A 98 3.00 -14.51 -2.75
N LEU A 99 1.67 -14.52 -2.66
CA LEU A 99 0.93 -14.09 -1.47
C LEU A 99 1.40 -14.80 -0.18
N GLY A 100 1.67 -16.11 -0.25
CA GLY A 100 2.14 -16.87 0.91
C GLY A 100 3.49 -16.40 1.47
N GLN A 101 4.33 -15.75 0.67
CA GLN A 101 5.66 -15.29 1.10
C GLN A 101 5.63 -13.95 1.84
N TYR A 102 4.55 -13.19 1.73
CA TYR A 102 4.40 -11.89 2.38
C TYR A 102 3.13 -11.78 3.25
N ILE A 103 2.34 -12.85 3.39
CA ILE A 103 1.09 -12.84 4.16
C ILE A 103 1.28 -12.43 5.63
N GLY A 104 2.38 -12.84 6.26
CA GLY A 104 2.70 -12.44 7.63
C GLY A 104 2.96 -10.93 7.73
N ASP A 105 3.70 -10.38 6.77
CA ASP A 105 3.97 -8.95 6.68
C ASP A 105 2.69 -8.15 6.36
N PHE A 106 1.75 -8.74 5.61
CA PHE A 106 0.44 -8.16 5.36
C PHE A 106 -0.39 -8.04 6.64
N PHE A 107 -0.40 -9.06 7.50
CA PHE A 107 -1.07 -8.98 8.80
C PHE A 107 -0.45 -7.90 9.70
N LEU A 108 0.86 -7.66 9.62
CA LEU A 108 1.47 -6.51 10.32
C LEU A 108 0.80 -5.19 9.87
N VAL A 109 0.62 -4.97 8.57
CA VAL A 109 -0.10 -3.78 8.07
C VAL A 109 -1.58 -3.76 8.47
N LEU A 110 -2.24 -4.91 8.69
CA LEU A 110 -3.61 -4.89 9.20
C LEU A 110 -3.68 -4.42 10.66
N PHE A 111 -2.68 -4.77 11.48
CA PHE A 111 -2.61 -4.40 12.90
C PHE A 111 -1.83 -3.10 13.15
N LEU A 112 -2.12 -2.05 12.38
CA LEU A 112 -1.55 -0.72 12.65
C LEU A 112 -1.95 -0.19 14.04
N PRO A 113 -1.08 0.57 14.72
CA PRO A 113 0.25 1.02 14.27
C PRO A 113 1.37 0.00 14.49
N VAL A 114 1.10 -1.11 15.19
CA VAL A 114 2.13 -2.07 15.63
C VAL A 114 2.95 -2.61 14.47
N GLY A 115 2.32 -2.94 13.34
CA GLY A 115 3.05 -3.43 12.17
C GLY A 115 3.99 -2.43 11.53
N ILE A 116 3.70 -1.12 11.59
CA ILE A 116 4.59 -0.09 11.04
C ILE A 116 5.93 -0.09 11.78
N TRP A 117 5.95 -0.34 13.10
CA TRP A 117 7.22 -0.43 13.83
C TRP A 117 8.13 -1.56 13.35
N PHE A 118 7.55 -2.66 12.83
CA PHE A 118 8.33 -3.77 12.28
C PHE A 118 8.69 -3.55 10.80
N LEU A 119 7.82 -2.90 10.03
CA LEU A 119 8.02 -2.68 8.59
C LEU A 119 8.91 -1.48 8.29
N GLN A 120 8.78 -0.38 9.04
CA GLN A 120 9.53 0.85 8.78
C GLN A 120 11.06 0.64 8.81
N PRO A 121 11.65 -0.08 9.77
CA PRO A 121 13.08 -0.34 9.76
C PRO A 121 13.55 -1.14 8.53
N ARG A 122 12.70 -2.02 8.00
CA ARG A 122 12.99 -2.82 6.80
C ARG A 122 12.95 -1.96 5.54
N VAL A 123 11.95 -1.10 5.42
CA VAL A 123 11.87 -0.09 4.35
C VAL A 123 13.13 0.77 4.36
N ASN A 124 13.51 1.33 5.50
CA ASN A 124 14.70 2.19 5.62
C ASN A 124 15.99 1.46 5.21
N LYS A 125 16.15 0.18 5.58
CA LYS A 125 17.30 -0.63 5.16
C LYS A 125 17.38 -0.78 3.64
N VAL A 126 16.25 -1.05 2.99
CA VAL A 126 16.19 -1.21 1.54
C VAL A 126 16.54 0.10 0.83
N VAL A 127 15.98 1.22 1.30
CA VAL A 127 16.27 2.56 0.77
C VAL A 127 17.76 2.88 0.88
N GLU A 128 18.35 2.65 2.05
CA GLU A 128 19.77 2.94 2.29
C GLU A 128 20.69 2.04 1.43
N ASN A 129 20.39 0.75 1.32
CA ASN A 129 21.18 -0.15 0.47
C ASN A 129 21.20 0.29 -1.00
N VAL A 130 20.06 0.72 -1.53
CA VAL A 130 19.99 1.23 -2.92
C VAL A 130 20.74 2.56 -3.05
N ARG A 131 20.65 3.43 -2.04
CA ARG A 131 21.37 4.70 -2.01
C ARG A 131 22.88 4.46 -2.04
N LEU A 132 23.41 3.58 -1.20
CA LEU A 132 24.82 3.23 -1.15
C LEU A 132 25.31 2.64 -2.49
N ALA A 133 24.54 1.72 -3.07
CA ALA A 133 24.88 1.14 -4.37
C ALA A 133 24.95 2.18 -5.50
N ARG A 134 24.14 3.25 -5.43
CA ARG A 134 24.22 4.37 -6.40
C ARG A 134 25.46 5.24 -6.18
N LEU A 135 25.86 5.48 -4.94
CA LEU A 135 27.07 6.24 -4.61
C LEU A 135 28.33 5.51 -5.08
N GLU A 136 28.44 4.22 -4.78
CA GLU A 136 29.56 3.39 -5.25
C GLU A 136 29.66 3.33 -6.78
N ALA A 137 28.52 3.37 -7.48
CA ALA A 137 28.51 3.42 -8.94
C ALA A 137 28.96 4.78 -9.47
N GLN A 138 28.67 5.87 -8.75
CA GLN A 138 29.10 7.23 -9.11
C GLN A 138 30.60 7.43 -8.86
N ASP A 139 31.12 6.93 -7.75
CA ASP A 139 32.55 7.02 -7.40
C ASP A 139 33.45 6.23 -8.38
N LYS A 140 32.92 5.19 -9.03
CA LYS A 140 33.64 4.42 -10.08
C LYS A 140 33.72 5.12 -11.44
N ILE A 141 32.97 6.21 -11.64
CA ILE A 141 32.92 6.94 -12.92
C ILE A 141 33.88 8.16 -12.89
N ILE A 142 34.35 8.56 -11.71
CA ILE A 142 35.32 9.65 -11.49
C ILE A 142 36.73 9.06 -11.41
#